data_AF-W6K5P3-F1
#
_entry.id   AF-W6K5P3-F1
#
_cell.length_a   1.000
_cell.length_b   1.000
_cell.length_c   1.000
_cell.angle_alpha   90.00
_cell.angle_beta   90.00
_cell.angle_gamma   90.00
#
_symmetry.space_group_name_H-M   'P 1'
#
loop_
_entity.id
_entity.type
_entity.pdbx_description
1 polymer ?
#
loop_
_entity_poly.entity_id
_entity_poly.type
_entity_poly.pdbx_seq_one_letter_code
_entity_poly.pdbx_strand_id
1 'polypeptide(L)'
;MGPVSAATLFRILIWMLLLAVIGVGALWGITEDRPLVTRAAVPDSEDARQLRSLLHGFRLALNETTHDHHVSLSPDRVAGLSALAMRGLGQNWPTTAVIKDDALEMRGTIPLPRMRFLNIALSVENNDRGLSFGGLRLGRITLPGQAVPPLIQGVLDDVMETGAGNILFDAVRSTTIEADQISLTYRFGRDDISLLKKGLDRVVTRYQPLGDPTLVQLYYKRLMQVGNRQAWNKANRLGEYLAPTFALAAERSAQGHDPVLENRAALLAVSLYCGPPIFEKAIGKVRTGRLWNHFSRCRFTHVGGRHDLALHFMFSAYLRMVSDVAPAFVVGEVKELLDSSRGGSGFSFDDLAADRAGIRLADFALKSKQNARHTQRMFSQSSDDGLYFPKHRDLPAGLTQALFEGVYGSMNDPRYHDMVAKIDARISELPLYAGSKIPPAPTAGPVPPTAP
;
A
#
# COMPACT_ATOMS: atom_id res chain seq x y z
N MET A 1 21.34 -25.99 -30.00
CA MET A 1 19.91 -25.70 -30.23
C MET A 1 19.74 -25.42 -31.71
N GLY A 2 19.06 -26.31 -32.45
CA GLY A 2 18.88 -26.14 -33.89
C GLY A 2 17.93 -24.97 -34.21
N PRO A 3 18.08 -24.31 -35.38
CA PRO A 3 17.21 -23.19 -35.74
C PRO A 3 15.77 -23.68 -35.90
N VAL A 4 14.85 -23.05 -35.17
CA VAL A 4 13.41 -23.31 -35.29
C VAL A 4 12.98 -22.87 -36.70
N SER A 5 12.39 -23.79 -37.47
CA SER A 5 12.00 -23.48 -38.85
C SER A 5 10.90 -22.41 -38.89
N ALA A 6 10.91 -21.58 -39.94
CA ALA A 6 9.92 -20.52 -40.13
C ALA A 6 8.47 -21.03 -40.10
N ALA A 7 8.24 -22.27 -40.56
CA ALA A 7 6.94 -22.93 -40.51
C ALA A 7 6.46 -23.24 -39.08
N THR A 8 7.37 -23.58 -38.17
CA THR A 8 7.06 -23.83 -36.75
C THR A 8 6.74 -22.53 -36.02
N LEU A 9 7.51 -21.47 -36.28
CA LEU A 9 7.23 -20.12 -35.75
C LEU A 9 5.87 -19.59 -36.22
N PHE A 10 5.53 -19.78 -37.49
CA PHE A 10 4.25 -19.37 -38.06
C PHE A 10 3.05 -20.12 -37.43
N ARG A 11 3.19 -21.43 -37.17
CA ARG A 11 2.16 -22.23 -36.48
C ARG A 11 1.96 -21.80 -35.04
N ILE A 12 3.04 -21.50 -34.30
CA ILE A 12 2.95 -21.00 -32.91
C ILE A 12 2.22 -19.65 -32.88
N LEU A 13 2.54 -18.74 -33.81
CA LEU A 13 1.87 -17.44 -33.94
C LEU A 13 0.36 -17.59 -34.22
N ILE A 14 -0.04 -18.51 -35.09
CA ILE A 14 -1.45 -18.79 -35.38
C ILE A 14 -2.17 -19.34 -34.14
N TRP A 15 -1.56 -20.27 -33.40
CA TRP A 15 -2.14 -20.79 -32.16
C TRP A 15 -2.24 -19.75 -31.06
N MET A 16 -1.25 -18.88 -30.89
CA MET A 16 -1.32 -17.75 -29.96
C MET A 16 -2.42 -16.76 -30.37
N LEU A 17 -2.57 -16.47 -31.67
CA LEU A 17 -3.63 -15.60 -32.17
C LEU A 17 -5.02 -16.21 -31.96
N LEU A 18 -5.19 -17.51 -32.22
CA LEU A 18 -6.42 -18.24 -31.96
C LEU A 18 -6.76 -18.27 -30.46
N LEU A 19 -5.78 -18.55 -29.60
CA LEU A 19 -5.96 -18.50 -28.15
C LEU A 19 -6.27 -17.09 -27.65
N ALA A 20 -5.67 -16.06 -28.24
CA ALA A 20 -5.99 -14.67 -27.94
C ALA A 20 -7.40 -14.29 -28.41
N VAL A 21 -7.83 -14.71 -29.60
CA VAL A 21 -9.18 -14.45 -30.13
C VAL A 21 -10.24 -15.22 -29.33
N ILE A 22 -9.97 -16.48 -28.96
CA ILE A 22 -10.83 -17.27 -28.07
C ILE A 22 -10.85 -16.65 -26.68
N GLY A 23 -9.70 -16.20 -26.16
CA GLY A 23 -9.59 -15.51 -24.88
C GLY A 23 -10.38 -14.21 -24.86
N VAL A 24 -10.29 -13.38 -25.91
CA VAL A 24 -11.04 -12.12 -26.06
C VAL A 24 -12.53 -12.40 -26.27
N GLY A 25 -12.90 -13.40 -27.05
CA GLY A 25 -14.29 -13.82 -27.26
C GLY A 25 -14.93 -14.37 -25.99
N ALA A 26 -14.19 -15.14 -25.20
CA ALA A 26 -14.60 -15.61 -23.89
C ALA A 26 -14.73 -14.43 -22.91
N LEU A 27 -13.78 -13.50 -22.89
CA LEU A 27 -13.88 -12.27 -22.07
C LEU A 27 -15.11 -11.44 -22.44
N TRP A 28 -15.44 -11.33 -23.74
CA TRP A 28 -16.65 -10.66 -24.19
C TRP A 28 -17.92 -11.39 -23.77
N GLY A 29 -17.95 -12.72 -23.89
CA GLY A 29 -19.09 -13.54 -23.48
C GLY A 29 -19.37 -13.52 -21.97
N ILE A 30 -18.35 -13.28 -21.14
CA ILE A 30 -18.45 -13.23 -19.68
C ILE A 30 -18.97 -11.86 -19.21
N THR A 31 -18.65 -10.78 -19.93
CA THR A 31 -18.97 -9.41 -19.50
C THR A 31 -20.45 -9.06 -19.67
N GLU A 32 -20.87 -8.04 -18.93
CA GLU A 32 -22.25 -7.55 -18.85
C GLU A 32 -22.32 -6.07 -19.25
N ASP A 33 -23.50 -5.63 -19.70
CA ASP A 33 -23.74 -4.25 -20.16
C ASP A 33 -24.09 -3.29 -19.02
N ARG A 34 -24.34 -3.83 -17.82
CA ARG A 34 -24.74 -3.04 -16.65
C ARG A 34 -23.89 -3.40 -15.43
N PRO A 35 -23.54 -2.43 -14.59
CA PRO A 35 -22.86 -2.69 -13.34
C PRO A 35 -23.80 -3.37 -12.35
N LEU A 36 -23.28 -4.32 -11.57
CA LEU A 36 -24.01 -4.94 -10.46
C LEU A 36 -24.06 -4.01 -9.25
N VAL A 37 -23.00 -3.23 -9.04
CA VAL A 37 -22.86 -2.30 -7.92
C VAL A 37 -22.95 -0.88 -8.45
N THR A 38 -24.09 -0.23 -8.18
CA THR A 38 -24.36 1.16 -8.58
C THR A 38 -24.04 2.18 -7.49
N ARG A 39 -24.01 1.73 -6.23
CA ARG A 39 -23.56 2.52 -5.08
C ARG A 39 -22.42 1.77 -4.41
N ALA A 40 -21.20 2.27 -4.62
CA ALA A 40 -20.03 1.73 -3.97
C ALA A 40 -20.06 2.05 -2.47
N ALA A 41 -19.55 1.13 -1.65
CA ALA A 41 -19.17 1.47 -0.29
C ALA A 41 -18.12 2.59 -0.32
N VAL A 42 -18.31 3.57 0.56
CA VAL A 42 -17.40 4.68 0.74
C VAL A 42 -16.70 4.46 2.08
N PRO A 43 -15.37 4.18 2.07
CA PRO A 43 -14.65 3.95 3.31
C PRO A 43 -14.70 5.14 4.25
N ASP A 44 -14.98 4.87 5.51
CA ASP A 44 -15.04 5.85 6.58
C ASP A 44 -14.01 5.62 7.69
N SER A 45 -14.07 6.42 8.76
CA SER A 45 -13.14 6.27 9.89
C SER A 45 -13.32 4.95 10.65
N GLU A 46 -14.54 4.41 10.69
CA GLU A 46 -14.86 3.16 11.35
C GLU A 46 -14.32 1.96 10.56
N ASP A 47 -14.36 2.00 9.23
CA ASP A 47 -13.74 0.97 8.38
C ASP A 47 -12.24 0.91 8.60
N ALA A 48 -11.60 2.08 8.70
CA ALA A 48 -10.19 2.18 8.98
C ALA A 48 -9.86 1.62 10.38
N ARG A 49 -10.71 1.89 11.39
CA ARG A 49 -10.60 1.31 12.74
C ARG A 49 -10.79 -0.20 12.73
N GLN A 50 -11.78 -0.69 11.99
CA GLN A 50 -12.05 -2.11 11.83
C GLN A 50 -10.85 -2.81 11.19
N LEU A 51 -10.27 -2.24 10.13
CA LEU A 51 -9.06 -2.77 9.50
C LEU A 51 -7.90 -2.88 10.50
N ARG A 52 -7.66 -1.82 11.30
CA ARG A 52 -6.63 -1.84 12.34
C ARG A 52 -6.89 -2.93 13.39
N SER A 53 -8.14 -3.08 13.82
CA SER A 53 -8.55 -4.12 14.76
C SER A 53 -8.29 -5.53 14.20
N LEU A 54 -8.69 -5.78 12.95
CA LEU A 54 -8.48 -7.06 12.26
C LEU A 54 -7.00 -7.41 12.14
N LEU A 55 -6.17 -6.44 11.72
CA LEU A 55 -4.72 -6.64 11.63
C LEU A 55 -4.08 -6.94 13.00
N HIS A 56 -4.57 -6.28 14.05
CA HIS A 56 -4.13 -6.54 15.42
C HIS A 56 -4.54 -7.94 15.89
N GLY A 57 -5.81 -8.31 15.73
CA GLY A 57 -6.35 -9.62 16.08
C GLY A 57 -5.67 -10.75 15.32
N PHE A 58 -5.44 -10.58 14.01
CA PHE A 58 -4.67 -11.54 13.21
C PHE A 58 -3.25 -11.73 13.76
N ARG A 59 -2.56 -10.64 14.11
CA ARG A 59 -1.21 -10.71 14.70
C ARG A 59 -1.20 -11.41 16.07
N LEU A 60 -2.23 -11.20 16.90
CA LEU A 60 -2.39 -11.91 18.16
C LEU A 60 -2.62 -13.41 17.92
N ALA A 61 -3.51 -13.75 17.00
CA ALA A 61 -3.79 -15.14 16.62
C ALA A 61 -2.56 -15.89 16.09
N LEU A 62 -1.65 -15.20 15.40
CA LEU A 62 -0.35 -15.77 14.99
C LEU A 62 0.64 -16.01 16.13
N ASN A 63 0.36 -15.54 17.34
CA ASN A 63 1.18 -15.77 18.53
C ASN A 63 0.47 -16.63 19.59
N GLU A 64 -0.86 -16.72 19.54
CA GLU A 64 -1.68 -17.46 20.49
C GLU A 64 -2.51 -18.55 19.79
N THR A 65 -1.93 -19.75 19.68
CA THR A 65 -2.50 -20.90 18.92
C THR A 65 -3.48 -21.77 19.70
N THR A 66 -3.62 -21.54 21.00
CA THR A 66 -4.38 -22.43 21.89
C THR A 66 -5.84 -22.02 22.04
N HIS A 67 -6.21 -20.82 21.61
CA HIS A 67 -7.55 -20.29 21.74
C HIS A 67 -8.15 -19.99 20.37
N ASP A 68 -9.47 -20.10 20.31
CA ASP A 68 -10.24 -19.66 19.17
C ASP A 68 -10.35 -18.14 19.21
N HIS A 69 -10.20 -17.52 18.04
CA HIS A 69 -10.37 -16.10 17.84
C HIS A 69 -11.67 -15.87 17.08
N HIS A 70 -12.36 -14.78 17.40
CA HIS A 70 -13.62 -14.45 16.78
C HIS A 70 -13.54 -13.07 16.14
N VAL A 71 -14.14 -12.95 14.97
CA VAL A 71 -14.34 -11.67 14.30
C VAL A 71 -15.79 -11.59 13.84
N SER A 72 -16.46 -10.50 14.17
CA SER A 72 -17.83 -10.21 13.73
C SER A 72 -17.85 -8.91 12.96
N LEU A 73 -18.52 -8.90 11.81
CA LEU A 73 -18.59 -7.76 10.89
C LEU A 73 -20.02 -7.63 10.37
N SER A 74 -20.57 -6.41 10.36
CA SER A 74 -21.78 -6.14 9.62
C SER A 74 -21.51 -6.10 8.11
N PRO A 75 -22.53 -6.26 7.25
CA PRO A 75 -22.37 -6.15 5.80
C PRO A 75 -21.72 -4.85 5.36
N ASP A 76 -22.10 -3.72 5.97
CA ASP A 76 -21.51 -2.41 5.67
C ASP A 76 -20.00 -2.39 5.98
N ARG A 77 -19.57 -3.04 7.06
CA ARG A 77 -18.14 -3.13 7.41
C ARG A 77 -17.37 -4.04 6.47
N VAL A 78 -17.96 -5.16 6.03
CA VAL A 78 -17.37 -6.00 4.96
C VAL A 78 -17.21 -5.17 3.68
N ALA A 79 -18.22 -4.38 3.33
CA ALA A 79 -18.21 -3.54 2.15
C ALA A 79 -17.13 -2.44 2.24
N GLY A 80 -17.04 -1.70 3.35
CA GLY A 80 -16.02 -0.67 3.56
C GLY A 80 -14.59 -1.23 3.57
N LEU A 81 -14.36 -2.38 4.22
CA LEU A 81 -13.07 -3.09 4.19
C LEU A 81 -12.70 -3.54 2.77
N SER A 82 -13.66 -4.04 2.00
CA SER A 82 -13.41 -4.44 0.61
C SER A 82 -13.06 -3.24 -0.28
N ALA A 83 -13.68 -2.08 -0.05
CA ALA A 83 -13.35 -0.84 -0.75
C ALA A 83 -11.95 -0.33 -0.36
N LEU A 84 -11.54 -0.42 0.91
CA LEU A 84 -10.16 -0.15 1.33
C LEU A 84 -9.15 -1.11 0.70
N ALA A 85 -9.49 -2.40 0.59
CA ALA A 85 -8.64 -3.39 -0.05
C ALA A 85 -8.45 -3.09 -1.55
N MET A 86 -9.54 -2.76 -2.27
CA MET A 86 -9.45 -2.35 -3.68
C MET A 86 -8.58 -1.10 -3.82
N ARG A 87 -8.74 -0.11 -2.94
CA ARG A 87 -7.92 1.10 -2.92
C ARG A 87 -6.44 0.77 -2.72
N GLY A 88 -6.14 -0.18 -1.83
CA GLY A 88 -4.82 -0.76 -1.62
C GLY A 88 -4.22 -1.44 -2.84
N LEU A 89 -5.04 -1.90 -3.80
CA LEU A 89 -4.58 -2.40 -5.10
C LEU A 89 -4.46 -1.29 -6.16
N GLY A 90 -4.65 -0.02 -5.77
CA GLY A 90 -4.70 1.12 -6.68
C GLY A 90 -5.99 1.19 -7.51
N GLN A 91 -7.03 0.42 -7.14
CA GLN A 91 -8.31 0.36 -7.83
C GLN A 91 -9.40 1.01 -6.98
N ASN A 92 -10.40 1.63 -7.61
CA ASN A 92 -11.60 2.11 -6.93
C ASN A 92 -12.85 1.41 -7.48
N TRP A 93 -12.75 0.09 -7.63
CA TRP A 93 -13.84 -0.75 -8.12
C TRP A 93 -14.99 -0.79 -7.10
N PRO A 94 -16.24 -0.49 -7.51
CA PRO A 94 -17.38 -0.52 -6.62
C PRO A 94 -17.57 -1.90 -5.99
N THR A 95 -17.67 -1.94 -4.67
CA THR A 95 -18.00 -3.13 -3.90
C THR A 95 -19.15 -2.84 -2.93
N THR A 96 -19.89 -3.89 -2.59
CA THR A 96 -20.92 -3.89 -1.54
C THR A 96 -21.04 -5.29 -0.95
N ALA A 97 -21.64 -5.40 0.22
CA ALA A 97 -21.98 -6.69 0.81
C ALA A 97 -23.38 -6.59 1.42
N VAL A 98 -24.16 -7.65 1.28
CA VAL A 98 -25.52 -7.73 1.82
C VAL A 98 -25.75 -9.12 2.40
N ILE A 99 -26.51 -9.22 3.48
CA ILE A 99 -27.00 -10.51 3.97
C ILE A 99 -28.39 -10.74 3.38
N LYS A 100 -28.59 -11.91 2.77
CA LYS A 100 -29.86 -12.34 2.20
C LYS A 100 -29.98 -13.85 2.34
N ASP A 101 -31.14 -14.33 2.78
CA ASP A 101 -31.46 -15.76 2.89
C ASP A 101 -30.39 -16.54 3.68
N ASP A 102 -29.98 -16.02 4.86
CA ASP A 102 -28.92 -16.57 5.74
C ASP A 102 -27.53 -16.73 5.10
N ALA A 103 -27.28 -16.01 4.01
CA ALA A 103 -25.99 -15.95 3.32
C ALA A 103 -25.50 -14.51 3.18
N LEU A 104 -24.18 -14.31 3.27
CA LEU A 104 -23.52 -13.05 2.98
C LEU A 104 -23.14 -13.04 1.50
N GLU A 105 -23.75 -12.16 0.73
CA GLU A 105 -23.41 -11.94 -0.66
C GLU A 105 -22.50 -10.71 -0.80
N MET A 106 -21.23 -10.95 -1.11
CA MET A 106 -20.27 -9.92 -1.48
C MET A 106 -20.35 -9.67 -2.98
N ARG A 107 -20.53 -8.41 -3.37
CA ARG A 107 -20.69 -7.99 -4.77
C ARG A 107 -19.62 -6.98 -5.16
N GLY A 108 -19.09 -7.12 -6.36
CA GLY A 108 -18.11 -6.22 -6.95
C GLY A 108 -18.43 -5.92 -8.40
N THR A 109 -17.96 -4.78 -8.90
CA THR A 109 -18.07 -4.41 -10.32
C THR A 109 -16.72 -3.92 -10.81
N ILE A 110 -16.16 -4.64 -11.79
CA ILE A 110 -14.95 -4.23 -12.48
C ILE A 110 -15.36 -3.50 -13.76
N PRO A 111 -15.09 -2.18 -13.87
CA PRO A 111 -15.30 -1.42 -15.10
C PRO A 111 -14.32 -1.90 -16.19
N LEU A 112 -14.80 -2.08 -17.40
CA LEU A 112 -13.98 -2.45 -18.55
C LEU A 112 -14.17 -1.43 -19.70
N PRO A 113 -13.24 -1.36 -20.65
CA PRO A 113 -13.38 -0.51 -21.83
C PRO A 113 -14.70 -0.77 -22.58
N ARG A 114 -15.19 0.23 -23.32
CA ARG A 114 -16.45 0.19 -24.08
C ARG A 114 -17.72 0.01 -23.23
N MET A 115 -17.75 0.58 -22.02
CA MET A 115 -18.92 0.55 -21.13
C MET A 115 -19.37 -0.88 -20.79
N ARG A 116 -18.42 -1.81 -20.69
CA ARG A 116 -18.67 -3.20 -20.29
C ARG A 116 -18.27 -3.35 -18.82
N PHE A 117 -18.89 -4.32 -18.16
CA PHE A 117 -18.65 -4.59 -16.75
C PHE A 117 -18.39 -6.08 -16.54
N LEU A 118 -17.40 -6.39 -15.71
CA LEU A 118 -17.27 -7.71 -15.13
C LEU A 118 -17.79 -7.64 -13.70
N ASN A 119 -19.01 -8.12 -13.50
CA ASN A 119 -19.61 -8.18 -12.18
C ASN A 119 -19.17 -9.44 -11.46
N ILE A 120 -18.92 -9.33 -10.17
CA ILE A 120 -18.51 -10.44 -9.32
C ILE A 120 -19.51 -10.54 -8.18
N ALA A 121 -20.02 -11.73 -7.90
CA ALA A 121 -20.86 -11.98 -6.73
C ALA A 121 -20.42 -13.29 -6.06
N LEU A 122 -20.02 -13.21 -4.80
CA LEU A 122 -19.56 -14.33 -3.99
C LEU A 122 -20.53 -14.51 -2.83
N SER A 123 -21.16 -15.69 -2.73
CA SER A 123 -22.04 -16.04 -1.62
C SER A 123 -21.26 -16.87 -0.59
N VAL A 124 -21.27 -16.43 0.66
CA VAL A 124 -20.75 -17.15 1.83
C VAL A 124 -21.93 -17.60 2.68
N GLU A 125 -21.93 -18.85 3.11
CA GLU A 125 -23.05 -19.48 3.81
C GLU A 125 -22.68 -19.83 5.25
N ASN A 126 -23.71 -19.98 6.09
CA ASN A 126 -23.61 -20.56 7.41
C ASN A 126 -22.96 -21.95 7.38
N ASN A 127 -21.99 -22.19 8.25
CA ASN A 127 -21.34 -23.48 8.37
C ASN A 127 -20.67 -23.67 9.75
N ASP A 128 -21.03 -24.75 10.43
CA ASP A 128 -20.43 -25.14 11.71
C ASP A 128 -19.01 -25.70 11.57
N ARG A 129 -18.59 -26.03 10.33
CA ARG A 129 -17.30 -26.65 10.02
C ARG A 129 -16.57 -25.89 8.92
N GLY A 130 -16.11 -24.69 9.26
CA GLY A 130 -15.26 -23.85 8.44
C GLY A 130 -16.01 -22.85 7.57
N LEU A 131 -15.47 -22.58 6.39
CA LEU A 131 -16.01 -21.61 5.45
C LEU A 131 -16.73 -22.34 4.30
N SER A 132 -18.03 -22.08 4.13
CA SER A 132 -18.84 -22.60 3.01
C SER A 132 -19.23 -21.48 2.06
N PHE A 133 -19.38 -21.81 0.78
CA PHE A 133 -19.78 -20.87 -0.26
C PHE A 133 -20.99 -21.41 -1.01
N GLY A 134 -21.98 -20.56 -1.24
CA GLY A 134 -23.11 -20.91 -2.12
C GLY A 134 -22.71 -20.91 -3.60
N GLY A 135 -21.73 -20.09 -3.96
CA GLY A 135 -21.20 -20.02 -5.32
C GLY A 135 -20.48 -18.71 -5.61
N LEU A 136 -19.84 -18.66 -6.78
CA LEU A 136 -19.17 -17.47 -7.31
C LEU A 136 -19.68 -17.17 -8.71
N ARG A 137 -20.31 -16.02 -8.89
CA ARG A 137 -20.69 -15.50 -10.20
C ARG A 137 -19.63 -14.52 -10.70
N LEU A 138 -19.10 -14.80 -11.87
CA LEU A 138 -18.18 -13.95 -12.63
C LEU A 138 -18.87 -13.58 -13.94
N GLY A 139 -19.49 -12.41 -13.96
CA GLY A 139 -20.34 -11.91 -15.02
C GLY A 139 -21.47 -12.89 -15.32
N ARG A 140 -21.42 -13.51 -16.49
CA ARG A 140 -22.41 -14.53 -16.93
C ARG A 140 -22.08 -15.97 -16.53
N ILE A 141 -20.88 -16.23 -15.98
CA ILE A 141 -20.48 -17.55 -15.52
C ILE A 141 -20.78 -17.69 -14.04
N THR A 142 -21.41 -18.79 -13.63
CA THR A 142 -21.60 -19.14 -12.23
C THR A 142 -20.84 -20.42 -11.93
N LEU A 143 -19.93 -20.35 -10.96
CA LEU A 143 -19.20 -21.48 -10.42
C LEU A 143 -19.95 -22.01 -9.19
N PRO A 144 -20.11 -23.34 -9.06
CA PRO A 144 -20.71 -23.94 -7.87
C PRO A 144 -19.82 -23.72 -6.65
N GLY A 145 -20.42 -23.64 -5.46
CA GLY A 145 -19.73 -23.39 -4.19
C GLY A 145 -18.46 -24.22 -3.96
N GLN A 146 -18.50 -25.50 -4.29
CA GLN A 146 -17.36 -26.43 -4.17
C GLN A 146 -16.13 -26.06 -5.02
N ALA A 147 -16.30 -25.28 -6.09
CA ALA A 147 -15.20 -24.82 -6.93
C ALA A 147 -14.56 -23.52 -6.41
N VAL A 148 -15.18 -22.86 -5.43
CA VAL A 148 -14.72 -21.57 -4.90
C VAL A 148 -13.48 -21.70 -4.01
N PRO A 149 -13.41 -22.60 -3.00
CA PRO A 149 -12.22 -22.74 -2.17
C PRO A 149 -10.92 -22.96 -2.96
N PRO A 150 -10.80 -23.94 -3.89
CA PRO A 150 -9.55 -24.14 -4.62
C PRO A 150 -9.17 -22.96 -5.50
N LEU A 151 -10.14 -22.19 -6.00
CA LEU A 151 -9.88 -20.96 -6.74
C LEU A 151 -9.26 -19.88 -5.85
N ILE A 152 -9.86 -19.60 -4.69
CA ILE A 152 -9.35 -18.57 -3.78
C ILE A 152 -8.01 -19.01 -3.18
N GLN A 153 -7.86 -20.28 -2.81
CA GLN A 153 -6.59 -20.85 -2.33
C GLN A 153 -5.50 -20.68 -3.38
N GLY A 154 -5.77 -21.00 -4.65
CA GLY A 154 -4.81 -20.81 -5.75
C GLY A 154 -4.38 -19.36 -5.95
N VAL A 155 -5.32 -18.40 -5.83
CA VAL A 155 -4.99 -16.97 -5.87
C VAL A 155 -4.12 -16.56 -4.68
N LEU A 156 -4.46 -16.99 -3.47
CA LEU A 156 -3.68 -16.69 -2.26
C LEU A 156 -2.28 -17.32 -2.31
N ASP A 157 -2.16 -18.52 -2.84
CA ASP A 157 -0.90 -19.23 -2.99
C ASP A 157 -0.04 -18.63 -4.09
N ASP A 158 -0.63 -18.16 -5.20
CA ASP A 158 0.08 -17.35 -6.18
C ASP A 158 0.55 -16.02 -5.55
N VAL A 159 -0.25 -15.40 -4.69
CA VAL A 159 0.13 -14.12 -4.05
C VAL A 159 1.23 -14.28 -2.99
N MET A 160 1.18 -15.36 -2.19
CA MET A 160 2.06 -15.55 -1.01
C MET A 160 3.19 -16.57 -1.24
N GLU A 161 3.09 -17.42 -2.26
CA GLU A 161 4.05 -18.46 -2.67
C GLU A 161 4.41 -19.48 -1.57
N THR A 162 3.53 -19.67 -0.57
CA THR A 162 3.83 -20.49 0.63
C THR A 162 2.77 -21.52 1.01
N GLY A 163 1.75 -21.77 0.16
CA GLY A 163 0.61 -22.62 0.57
C GLY A 163 -0.28 -21.95 1.64
N ALA A 164 -0.19 -20.62 1.77
CA ALA A 164 -0.90 -19.85 2.79
C ALA A 164 -2.42 -19.84 2.57
N GLY A 165 -2.89 -20.03 1.33
CA GLY A 165 -4.31 -20.12 1.03
C GLY A 165 -4.97 -21.25 1.79
N ASN A 166 -4.39 -22.46 1.74
CA ASN A 166 -4.92 -23.62 2.47
C ASN A 166 -4.95 -23.37 3.98
N ILE A 167 -3.84 -22.83 4.51
CA ILE A 167 -3.73 -22.52 5.95
C ILE A 167 -4.82 -21.53 6.40
N LEU A 168 -5.07 -20.47 5.63
CA LEU A 168 -6.07 -19.46 5.97
C LEU A 168 -7.49 -20.03 5.95
N PHE A 169 -7.80 -20.90 4.99
CA PHE A 169 -9.10 -21.57 4.91
C PHE A 169 -9.29 -22.58 6.04
N ASP A 170 -8.29 -23.42 6.30
CA ASP A 170 -8.33 -24.47 7.32
C ASP A 170 -8.32 -23.90 8.75
N ALA A 171 -7.87 -22.66 8.92
CA ALA A 171 -7.92 -21.95 10.19
C ALA A 171 -9.36 -21.61 10.59
N VAL A 172 -10.28 -21.40 9.65
CA VAL A 172 -11.68 -21.08 9.96
C VAL A 172 -12.36 -22.34 10.51
N ARG A 173 -12.90 -22.23 11.72
CA ARG A 173 -13.60 -23.29 12.44
C ARG A 173 -15.09 -23.27 12.19
N SER A 174 -15.69 -22.09 12.15
CA SER A 174 -17.10 -21.91 11.84
C SER A 174 -17.37 -20.53 11.26
N THR A 175 -18.45 -20.45 10.49
CA THR A 175 -19.01 -19.23 9.92
C THR A 175 -20.46 -19.15 10.35
N THR A 176 -20.80 -18.13 11.13
CA THR A 176 -22.16 -17.85 11.57
C THR A 176 -22.62 -16.55 10.92
N ILE A 177 -23.76 -16.58 10.24
CA ILE A 177 -24.40 -15.46 9.57
C ILE A 177 -25.74 -15.28 10.25
N GLU A 178 -25.88 -14.13 10.89
CA GLU A 178 -27.10 -13.67 11.53
C GLU A 178 -27.71 -12.53 10.71
N ALA A 179 -28.84 -11.97 11.14
CA ALA A 179 -29.58 -10.99 10.36
C ALA A 179 -28.76 -9.72 10.00
N ASP A 180 -27.80 -9.32 10.82
CA ASP A 180 -27.05 -8.06 10.69
C ASP A 180 -25.53 -8.23 10.70
N GLN A 181 -25.00 -9.45 10.82
CA GLN A 181 -23.57 -9.70 10.92
C GLN A 181 -23.13 -11.07 10.43
N ILE A 182 -21.90 -11.13 9.93
CA ILE A 182 -21.12 -12.36 9.76
C ILE A 182 -20.11 -12.47 10.89
N SER A 183 -20.02 -13.65 11.50
CA SER A 183 -19.07 -14.01 12.53
C SER A 183 -18.22 -15.18 12.08
N LEU A 184 -16.90 -15.02 12.11
CA LEU A 184 -15.94 -16.09 11.83
C LEU A 184 -15.23 -16.47 13.11
N THR A 185 -15.21 -17.76 13.42
CA THR A 185 -14.35 -18.34 14.44
C THR A 185 -13.15 -18.97 13.75
N TYR A 186 -11.93 -18.63 14.16
CA TYR A 186 -10.72 -19.14 13.53
C TYR A 186 -9.60 -19.43 14.54
N ARG A 187 -8.74 -20.39 14.20
CA ARG A 187 -7.57 -20.77 15.00
C ARG A 187 -6.47 -21.36 14.11
N PHE A 188 -5.29 -20.74 14.15
CA PHE A 188 -4.11 -21.21 13.44
C PHE A 188 -3.42 -22.37 14.17
N GLY A 189 -2.96 -23.36 13.41
CA GLY A 189 -2.06 -24.39 13.93
C GLY A 189 -0.68 -23.85 14.28
N ARG A 190 0.06 -24.57 15.14
CA ARG A 190 1.43 -24.18 15.51
C ARG A 190 2.38 -24.24 14.33
N ASP A 191 2.26 -25.26 13.50
CA ASP A 191 3.14 -25.49 12.35
C ASP A 191 2.87 -24.47 11.23
N ASP A 192 1.61 -24.04 11.11
CA ASP A 192 1.11 -23.07 10.13
C ASP A 192 1.70 -21.67 10.28
N ILE A 193 1.96 -21.23 11.52
CA ILE A 193 2.45 -19.87 11.80
C ILE A 193 3.75 -19.59 11.06
N SER A 194 4.64 -20.56 11.01
CA SER A 194 5.95 -20.36 10.37
C SER A 194 5.81 -20.10 8.87
N LEU A 195 4.85 -20.76 8.22
CA LEU A 195 4.54 -20.59 6.80
C LEU A 195 3.81 -19.28 6.54
N LEU A 196 2.84 -18.91 7.37
CA LEU A 196 2.14 -17.62 7.28
C LEU A 196 3.09 -16.43 7.50
N LYS A 197 3.97 -16.51 8.50
CA LYS A 197 4.99 -15.47 8.75
C LYS A 197 5.94 -15.35 7.56
N LYS A 198 6.42 -16.48 7.01
CA LYS A 198 7.24 -16.48 5.80
C LYS A 198 6.49 -15.91 4.58
N GLY A 199 5.23 -16.26 4.40
CA GLY A 199 4.39 -15.76 3.30
C GLY A 199 4.17 -14.26 3.41
N LEU A 200 3.86 -13.75 4.60
CA LEU A 200 3.74 -12.31 4.86
C LEU A 200 5.07 -11.58 4.65
N ASP A 201 6.18 -12.13 5.18
CA ASP A 201 7.51 -11.58 4.96
C ASP A 201 7.84 -11.56 3.46
N ARG A 202 7.43 -12.58 2.69
CA ARG A 202 7.58 -12.61 1.23
C ARG A 202 6.71 -11.60 0.52
N VAL A 203 5.45 -11.41 0.89
CA VAL A 203 4.61 -10.35 0.32
C VAL A 203 5.28 -8.99 0.52
N VAL A 204 5.81 -8.74 1.72
CA VAL A 204 6.56 -7.52 2.02
C VAL A 204 7.89 -7.43 1.27
N THR A 205 8.50 -8.55 0.89
CA THR A 205 9.83 -8.63 0.26
C THR A 205 9.81 -9.22 -1.16
N ARG A 206 8.64 -9.22 -1.82
CA ARG A 206 8.35 -9.99 -3.05
C ARG A 206 9.19 -9.56 -4.25
N TYR A 207 9.82 -8.39 -4.13
CA TYR A 207 10.92 -7.96 -4.96
C TYR A 207 12.16 -7.84 -4.07
N GLN A 208 13.28 -8.39 -4.55
CA GLN A 208 14.60 -8.49 -3.90
C GLN A 208 14.86 -7.43 -2.82
N PRO A 209 15.53 -7.74 -1.69
CA PRO A 209 15.84 -6.77 -0.63
C PRO A 209 16.22 -5.43 -1.25
N LEU A 210 15.35 -4.44 -1.05
CA LEU A 210 15.31 -3.19 -1.83
C LEU A 210 16.50 -2.29 -1.51
N GLY A 211 17.54 -2.79 -0.85
CA GLY A 211 18.86 -2.20 -0.76
C GLY A 211 19.87 -3.27 -0.34
N ASP A 212 21.11 -3.14 -0.79
CA ASP A 212 22.22 -3.90 -0.21
C ASP A 212 22.38 -3.43 1.26
N PRO A 213 22.16 -4.29 2.28
CA PRO A 213 22.27 -3.91 3.69
C PRO A 213 23.65 -3.32 4.02
N THR A 214 24.68 -3.74 3.29
CA THR A 214 26.05 -3.25 3.45
C THR A 214 26.17 -1.81 2.93
N LEU A 215 25.57 -1.52 1.78
CA LEU A 215 25.50 -0.17 1.24
C LEU A 215 24.64 0.75 2.13
N VAL A 216 23.49 0.27 2.63
CA VAL A 216 22.68 1.05 3.58
C VAL A 216 23.45 1.31 4.88
N GLN A 217 24.21 0.32 5.37
CA GLN A 217 25.06 0.48 6.56
C GLN A 217 26.13 1.56 6.36
N LEU A 218 26.69 1.70 5.16
CA LEU A 218 27.65 2.77 4.83
C LEU A 218 27.03 4.15 5.07
N TYR A 219 25.81 4.39 4.56
CA TYR A 219 25.10 5.64 4.78
C TYR A 219 24.61 5.81 6.22
N TYR A 220 24.21 4.73 6.88
CA TYR A 220 23.84 4.77 8.29
C TYR A 220 25.01 5.23 9.17
N LYS A 221 26.23 4.74 8.90
CA LYS A 221 27.46 5.21 9.57
C LYS A 221 27.72 6.69 9.31
N ARG A 222 27.47 7.18 8.08
CA ARG A 222 27.56 8.61 7.77
C ARG A 222 26.58 9.44 8.59
N LEU A 223 25.33 8.99 8.74
CA LEU A 223 24.32 9.65 9.56
C LEU A 223 24.69 9.70 11.04
N MET A 224 25.32 8.66 11.57
CA MET A 224 25.86 8.69 12.94
C MET A 224 26.92 9.78 13.12
N GLN A 225 27.82 9.96 12.15
CA GLN A 225 28.82 11.03 12.20
C GLN A 225 28.18 12.42 12.16
N VAL A 226 27.14 12.59 11.35
CA VAL A 226 26.37 13.84 11.25
C VAL A 226 25.64 14.10 12.57
N GLY A 227 24.90 13.12 13.09
CA GLY A 227 24.14 13.23 14.32
C GLY A 227 25.03 13.51 15.55
N ASN A 228 26.21 12.90 15.64
CA ASN A 228 27.13 13.12 16.76
C ASN A 228 27.70 14.55 16.81
N ARG A 229 27.68 15.28 15.71
CA ARG A 229 28.08 16.70 15.65
C ARG A 229 26.94 17.65 16.00
N GLN A 230 25.70 17.16 16.04
CA GLN A 230 24.53 17.95 16.37
C GLN A 230 24.25 17.94 17.88
N ALA A 231 23.74 19.04 18.39
CA ALA A 231 23.32 19.15 19.78
C ALA A 231 22.12 18.22 20.06
N TRP A 232 22.16 17.48 21.17
CA TRP A 232 21.16 16.45 21.56
C TRP A 232 19.72 16.97 21.64
N ASN A 233 19.53 18.26 21.97
CA ASN A 233 18.22 18.87 22.19
C ASN A 233 17.83 19.91 21.13
N LYS A 234 18.56 19.99 20.00
CA LYS A 234 18.20 20.90 18.93
C LYS A 234 17.20 20.23 18.00
N ALA A 235 16.11 20.94 17.68
CA ALA A 235 15.24 20.57 16.58
C ALA A 235 16.01 20.80 15.27
N ASN A 236 16.52 19.73 14.68
CA ASN A 236 17.30 19.79 13.44
C ASN A 236 16.38 19.61 12.24
N ARG A 237 16.64 20.28 11.13
CA ARG A 237 15.86 20.08 9.91
C ARG A 237 16.19 18.73 9.29
N LEU A 238 15.21 18.04 8.70
CA LEU A 238 15.44 16.78 8.00
C LEU A 238 16.47 16.94 6.87
N GLY A 239 16.48 18.09 6.21
CA GLY A 239 17.49 18.46 5.22
C GLY A 239 18.93 18.44 5.75
N GLU A 240 19.16 18.64 7.05
CA GLU A 240 20.51 18.57 7.66
C GLU A 240 21.04 17.14 7.77
N TYR A 241 20.17 16.14 7.64
CA TYR A 241 20.55 14.73 7.48
C TYR A 241 20.60 14.33 6.01
N LEU A 242 19.62 14.74 5.20
CA LEU A 242 19.58 14.45 3.77
C LEU A 242 20.80 15.00 3.03
N ALA A 243 21.13 16.29 3.20
CA ALA A 243 22.22 16.96 2.50
C ALA A 243 23.58 16.24 2.61
N PRO A 244 24.13 15.96 3.81
CA PRO A 244 25.42 15.26 3.92
C PRO A 244 25.37 13.79 3.49
N THR A 245 24.18 13.18 3.43
CA THR A 245 23.99 11.81 2.98
C THR A 245 24.01 11.75 1.44
N PHE A 246 23.31 12.68 0.79
CA PHE A 246 23.31 12.81 -0.67
C PHE A 246 24.63 13.38 -1.22
N ALA A 247 25.37 14.17 -0.45
CA ALA A 247 26.74 14.56 -0.80
C ALA A 247 27.66 13.32 -0.92
N LEU A 248 27.58 12.39 0.03
CA LEU A 248 28.32 11.12 -0.06
C LEU A 248 27.85 10.28 -1.27
N ALA A 249 26.55 10.27 -1.57
CA ALA A 249 26.04 9.61 -2.77
C ALA A 249 26.56 10.25 -4.07
N ALA A 250 26.71 11.57 -4.10
CA ALA A 250 27.32 12.30 -5.22
C ALA A 250 28.77 11.90 -5.43
N GLU A 251 29.58 11.85 -4.36
CA GLU A 251 30.98 11.42 -4.39
C GLU A 251 31.11 10.00 -4.93
N ARG A 252 30.30 9.06 -4.42
CA ARG A 252 30.31 7.65 -4.87
C ARG A 252 29.86 7.51 -6.32
N SER A 253 28.87 8.30 -6.74
CA SER A 253 28.42 8.32 -8.14
C SER A 253 29.48 8.87 -9.09
N ALA A 254 30.29 9.85 -8.63
CA ALA A 254 31.44 10.36 -9.39
C ALA A 254 32.57 9.32 -9.51
N GLN A 255 32.68 8.40 -8.55
CA GLN A 255 33.60 7.24 -8.59
C GLN A 255 33.08 6.09 -9.46
N GLY A 256 31.94 6.25 -10.13
CA GLY A 256 31.40 5.27 -11.08
C GLY A 256 30.33 4.32 -10.52
N HIS A 257 29.92 4.48 -9.25
CA HIS A 257 28.80 3.72 -8.70
C HIS A 257 27.45 4.15 -9.30
N ASP A 258 26.45 3.27 -9.27
CA ASP A 258 25.12 3.57 -9.82
C ASP A 258 24.39 4.59 -8.94
N PRO A 259 24.10 5.80 -9.45
CA PRO A 259 23.49 6.86 -8.65
C PRO A 259 22.09 6.50 -8.12
N VAL A 260 21.35 5.62 -8.81
CA VAL A 260 20.02 5.17 -8.35
C VAL A 260 20.16 4.28 -7.11
N LEU A 261 21.12 3.35 -7.12
CA LEU A 261 21.38 2.47 -5.97
C LEU A 261 21.93 3.26 -4.77
N GLU A 262 22.82 4.22 -5.03
CA GLU A 262 23.36 5.11 -3.99
C GLU A 262 22.25 5.96 -3.34
N ASN A 263 21.36 6.54 -4.14
CA ASN A 263 20.21 7.29 -3.62
C ASN A 263 19.25 6.42 -2.82
N ARG A 264 18.98 5.21 -3.29
CA ARG A 264 18.10 4.27 -2.59
C ARG A 264 18.67 3.93 -1.22
N ALA A 265 19.96 3.60 -1.16
CA ALA A 265 20.61 3.29 0.09
C ALA A 265 20.68 4.49 1.05
N ALA A 266 20.92 5.69 0.52
CA ALA A 266 20.88 6.94 1.29
C ALA A 266 19.50 7.18 1.92
N LEU A 267 18.42 7.08 1.15
CA LEU A 267 17.04 7.28 1.63
C LEU A 267 16.62 6.21 2.63
N LEU A 268 16.95 4.93 2.38
CA LEU A 268 16.70 3.84 3.32
C LEU A 268 17.47 4.05 4.63
N ALA A 269 18.71 4.52 4.57
CA ALA A 269 19.51 4.81 5.75
C ALA A 269 18.93 5.96 6.57
N VAL A 270 18.49 7.06 5.93
CA VAL A 270 17.82 8.18 6.62
C VAL A 270 16.53 7.71 7.27
N SER A 271 15.73 6.94 6.54
CA SER A 271 14.45 6.40 7.04
C SER A 271 14.67 5.47 8.24
N LEU A 272 15.67 4.59 8.19
CA LEU A 272 16.01 3.71 9.31
C LEU A 272 16.62 4.47 10.49
N TYR A 273 17.46 5.46 10.24
CA TYR A 273 18.12 6.24 11.28
C TYR A 273 17.12 7.10 12.05
N CYS A 274 16.17 7.74 11.36
CA CYS A 274 15.23 8.68 11.97
C CYS A 274 13.85 8.07 12.24
N GLY A 275 13.57 6.89 11.69
CA GLY A 275 12.32 6.16 11.85
C GLY A 275 12.42 4.96 12.81
N PRO A 276 11.38 4.10 12.83
CA PRO A 276 11.31 2.98 13.74
C PRO A 276 12.30 1.84 13.36
N PRO A 277 12.90 1.15 14.35
CA PRO A 277 13.79 0.01 14.14
C PRO A 277 13.22 -1.12 13.27
N ILE A 278 11.89 -1.24 13.18
CA ILE A 278 11.20 -2.27 12.39
C ILE A 278 11.53 -2.16 10.90
N PHE A 279 11.92 -0.97 10.41
CA PHE A 279 12.29 -0.75 9.02
C PHE A 279 13.47 -1.61 8.56
N GLU A 280 14.34 -1.98 9.49
CA GLU A 280 15.48 -2.84 9.23
C GLU A 280 15.06 -4.24 8.72
N LYS A 281 13.87 -4.72 9.09
CA LYS A 281 13.41 -6.05 8.64
C LYS A 281 13.30 -6.15 7.13
N ALA A 282 12.79 -5.12 6.45
CA ALA A 282 12.67 -5.13 4.99
C ALA A 282 13.99 -4.81 4.28
N ILE A 283 14.92 -4.12 4.96
CA ILE A 283 16.22 -3.76 4.38
C ILE A 283 17.22 -4.92 4.53
N GLY A 284 17.18 -5.66 5.65
CA GLY A 284 18.18 -6.63 6.06
C GLY A 284 19.03 -6.13 7.23
N LYS A 285 20.04 -6.90 7.65
CA LYS A 285 20.86 -6.59 8.83
C LYS A 285 21.79 -5.39 8.58
N VAL A 286 21.33 -4.18 8.87
CA VAL A 286 22.07 -2.92 8.71
C VAL A 286 22.83 -2.54 9.98
N ARG A 287 22.22 -2.69 11.15
CA ARG A 287 22.79 -2.31 12.45
C ARG A 287 23.43 -3.53 13.08
N THR A 288 24.71 -3.78 12.79
CA THR A 288 25.49 -4.88 13.36
C THR A 288 26.48 -4.40 14.43
N GLY A 289 26.82 -5.28 15.38
CA GLY A 289 27.79 -4.98 16.45
C GLY A 289 27.44 -3.73 17.25
N ARG A 290 28.38 -2.77 17.33
CA ARG A 290 28.20 -1.51 18.08
C ARG A 290 27.08 -0.61 17.53
N LEU A 291 26.62 -0.83 16.30
CA LEU A 291 25.54 -0.05 15.68
C LEU A 291 24.17 -0.31 16.32
N TRP A 292 23.97 -1.51 16.90
CA TRP A 292 22.68 -1.91 17.48
C TRP A 292 22.27 -1.02 18.67
N ASN A 293 23.25 -0.59 19.46
CA ASN A 293 23.04 0.21 20.67
C ASN A 293 23.16 1.72 20.44
N HIS A 294 23.25 2.17 19.19
CA HIS A 294 23.37 3.60 18.91
C HIS A 294 22.02 4.31 19.01
N PHE A 295 21.92 5.26 19.93
CA PHE A 295 20.79 6.17 20.02
C PHE A 295 20.85 7.20 18.89
N SER A 296 19.90 7.09 17.97
CA SER A 296 19.74 8.07 16.90
C SER A 296 19.50 9.47 17.45
N ARG A 297 20.16 10.46 16.83
CA ARG A 297 20.04 11.88 17.16
C ARG A 297 18.85 12.55 16.44
N CYS A 298 18.06 11.78 15.68
CA CYS A 298 16.94 12.26 14.87
C CYS A 298 15.62 12.47 15.64
N ARG A 299 15.61 12.34 16.97
CA ARG A 299 14.38 12.36 17.79
C ARG A 299 13.54 13.63 17.66
N PHE A 300 14.18 14.77 17.35
CA PHE A 300 13.51 16.07 17.20
C PHE A 300 13.64 16.62 15.78
N THR A 301 13.88 15.76 14.80
CA THR A 301 14.02 16.16 13.41
C THR A 301 12.69 16.64 12.86
N HIS A 302 12.67 17.77 12.16
CA HIS A 302 11.45 18.35 11.62
C HIS A 302 11.58 18.71 10.14
N VAL A 303 10.43 18.85 9.48
CA VAL A 303 10.31 19.44 8.16
C VAL A 303 9.12 20.40 8.18
N GLY A 304 9.26 21.59 7.59
CA GLY A 304 8.24 22.63 7.66
C GLY A 304 7.99 23.18 9.07
N GLY A 305 8.86 22.85 10.03
CA GLY A 305 8.75 23.22 11.45
C GLY A 305 7.98 22.22 12.32
N ARG A 306 7.60 21.05 11.80
CA ARG A 306 6.87 19.99 12.54
C ARG A 306 7.62 18.66 12.51
N HIS A 307 7.72 17.99 13.67
CA HIS A 307 8.42 16.70 13.81
C HIS A 307 7.60 15.55 13.21
N ASP A 308 6.31 15.55 13.49
CA ASP A 308 5.32 14.63 12.94
C ASP A 308 5.32 14.61 11.41
N LEU A 309 5.38 15.78 10.75
CA LEU A 309 5.50 15.84 9.28
C LEU A 309 6.79 15.19 8.75
N ALA A 310 7.89 15.24 9.51
CA ALA A 310 9.11 14.56 9.11
C ALA A 310 8.95 13.04 9.18
N LEU A 311 8.24 12.54 10.20
CA LEU A 311 7.91 11.12 10.32
C LEU A 311 7.03 10.66 9.15
N HIS A 312 5.97 11.39 8.82
CA HIS A 312 5.12 11.12 7.65
C HIS A 312 5.93 11.06 6.36
N PHE A 313 6.72 12.10 6.10
CA PHE A 313 7.59 12.18 4.93
C PHE A 313 8.53 10.98 4.80
N MET A 314 9.26 10.64 5.88
CA MET A 314 10.22 9.53 5.85
C MET A 314 9.55 8.16 5.79
N PHE A 315 8.44 7.98 6.51
CA PHE A 315 7.68 6.73 6.51
C PHE A 315 7.10 6.44 5.13
N SER A 316 6.53 7.46 4.49
CA SER A 316 5.95 7.34 3.15
C SER A 316 7.01 7.18 2.06
N ALA A 317 8.16 7.84 2.18
CA ALA A 317 9.32 7.58 1.30
C ALA A 317 9.85 6.15 1.46
N TYR A 318 9.97 5.66 2.71
CA TYR A 318 10.37 4.29 3.01
C TYR A 318 9.40 3.29 2.41
N LEU A 319 8.11 3.40 2.71
CA LEU A 319 7.08 2.52 2.17
C LEU A 319 7.09 2.53 0.65
N ARG A 320 7.27 3.69 0.01
CA ARG A 320 7.35 3.76 -1.45
C ARG A 320 8.52 2.97 -2.02
N MET A 321 9.65 2.90 -1.31
CA MET A 321 10.82 2.15 -1.73
C MET A 321 10.74 0.66 -1.41
N VAL A 322 9.98 0.26 -0.38
CA VAL A 322 9.91 -1.13 0.11
C VAL A 322 8.63 -1.89 -0.28
N SER A 323 7.56 -1.19 -0.67
CA SER A 323 6.25 -1.77 -0.98
C SER A 323 5.92 -1.62 -2.46
N ASP A 324 5.73 -2.76 -3.13
CA ASP A 324 5.03 -2.86 -4.41
C ASP A 324 3.59 -3.43 -4.23
N VAL A 325 3.19 -3.80 -3.01
CA VAL A 325 1.93 -4.52 -2.72
C VAL A 325 0.78 -3.57 -2.42
N ALA A 326 1.04 -2.54 -1.60
CA ALA A 326 0.10 -1.46 -1.36
C ALA A 326 0.79 -0.12 -1.67
N PRO A 327 0.20 0.77 -2.49
CA PRO A 327 0.75 2.08 -2.73
C PRO A 327 0.86 2.85 -1.42
N ALA A 328 2.04 3.43 -1.14
CA ALA A 328 2.31 4.15 0.10
C ALA A 328 1.30 5.27 0.39
N PHE A 329 0.70 5.88 -0.64
CA PHE A 329 -0.31 6.93 -0.46
C PHE A 329 -1.58 6.42 0.25
N VAL A 330 -1.98 5.15 0.02
CA VAL A 330 -3.18 4.57 0.64
C VAL A 330 -2.99 4.42 2.14
N VAL A 331 -1.77 4.08 2.58
CA VAL A 331 -1.46 3.95 4.01
C VAL A 331 -1.62 5.29 4.72
N GLY A 332 -1.17 6.39 4.09
CA GLY A 332 -1.38 7.75 4.58
C GLY A 332 -2.88 8.08 4.68
N GLU A 333 -3.63 7.90 3.59
CA GLU A 333 -5.07 8.18 3.56
C GLU A 333 -5.89 7.40 4.61
N VAL A 334 -5.59 6.10 4.81
CA VAL A 334 -6.24 5.27 5.83
C VAL A 334 -5.91 5.76 7.24
N LYS A 335 -4.68 6.23 7.47
CA LYS A 335 -4.27 6.82 8.74
C LYS A 335 -4.98 8.16 8.99
N GLU A 336 -5.16 8.99 7.96
CA GLU A 336 -5.94 10.23 8.09
C GLU A 336 -7.43 9.95 8.39
N LEU A 337 -8.02 8.91 7.79
CA LEU A 337 -9.36 8.46 8.16
C LEU A 337 -9.42 8.00 9.63
N LEU A 338 -8.46 7.19 10.08
CA LEU A 338 -8.36 6.77 11.49
C LEU A 338 -8.31 7.95 12.44
N ASP A 339 -7.51 8.97 12.11
CA ASP A 339 -7.33 10.15 12.93
C ASP A 339 -8.59 11.04 12.94
N SER A 340 -9.42 11.02 11.89
CA SER A 340 -10.73 11.71 11.85
C SER A 340 -11.79 11.14 12.81
N SER A 341 -11.53 9.95 13.36
CA SER A 341 -12.45 9.23 14.24
C SER A 341 -12.52 9.87 15.63
N ARG A 342 -13.57 9.54 16.41
CA ARG A 342 -13.76 10.10 17.76
C ARG A 342 -12.54 9.81 18.66
N GLY A 343 -11.91 10.88 19.17
CA GLY A 343 -10.72 10.82 20.02
C GLY A 343 -9.39 10.79 19.26
N GLY A 344 -9.42 10.79 17.92
CA GLY A 344 -8.25 11.03 17.08
C GLY A 344 -7.92 12.52 16.92
N SER A 345 -6.82 12.82 16.23
CA SER A 345 -6.34 14.18 15.99
C SER A 345 -7.11 14.94 14.91
N GLY A 346 -7.97 14.27 14.15
CA GLY A 346 -8.65 14.78 12.97
C GLY A 346 -7.87 14.50 11.67
N PHE A 347 -8.57 14.43 10.54
CA PHE A 347 -7.99 14.34 9.20
C PHE A 347 -7.12 15.57 8.92
N SER A 348 -5.90 15.37 8.43
CA SER A 348 -4.89 16.41 8.22
C SER A 348 -4.37 16.42 6.78
N PHE A 349 -4.68 17.47 6.03
CA PHE A 349 -4.05 17.67 4.71
C PHE A 349 -2.58 18.07 4.81
N ASP A 350 -2.10 18.54 5.98
CA ASP A 350 -0.66 18.74 6.23
C ASP A 350 0.08 17.40 6.22
N ASP A 351 -0.50 16.41 6.89
CA ASP A 351 0.05 15.06 7.04
C ASP A 351 0.04 14.36 5.68
N LEU A 352 -1.06 14.49 4.93
CA LEU A 352 -1.15 14.02 3.55
C LEU A 352 -0.14 14.70 2.62
N ALA A 353 0.10 16.01 2.78
CA ALA A 353 1.13 16.71 2.00
C ALA A 353 2.54 16.19 2.31
N ALA A 354 2.81 15.86 3.57
CA ALA A 354 4.08 15.26 3.96
C ALA A 354 4.26 13.84 3.38
N ASP A 355 3.22 13.01 3.45
CA ASP A 355 3.24 11.66 2.86
C ASP A 355 3.52 11.70 1.37
N ARG A 356 2.79 12.56 0.65
CA ARG A 356 2.94 12.70 -0.81
C ARG A 356 4.29 13.29 -1.20
N ALA A 357 4.83 14.23 -0.44
CA ALA A 357 6.17 14.77 -0.68
C ALA A 357 7.26 13.70 -0.48
N GLY A 358 7.11 12.83 0.53
CA GLY A 358 8.01 11.69 0.75
C GLY A 358 7.99 10.68 -0.40
N ILE A 359 6.79 10.30 -0.85
CA ILE A 359 6.59 9.42 -2.02
C ILE A 359 7.23 10.03 -3.26
N ARG A 360 6.98 11.33 -3.50
CA ARG A 360 7.51 12.06 -4.65
C ARG A 360 9.04 12.08 -4.66
N LEU A 361 9.68 12.32 -3.51
CA LEU A 361 11.13 12.27 -3.40
C LEU A 361 11.67 10.90 -3.79
N ALA A 362 11.10 9.82 -3.24
CA ALA A 362 11.52 8.46 -3.55
C ALA A 362 11.35 8.15 -5.05
N ASP A 363 10.18 8.47 -5.62
CA ASP A 363 9.94 8.26 -7.06
C ASP A 363 10.93 9.04 -7.92
N PHE A 364 11.11 10.33 -7.64
CA PHE A 364 12.00 11.18 -8.42
C PHE A 364 13.46 10.74 -8.33
N ALA A 365 13.97 10.52 -7.12
CA ALA A 365 15.36 10.20 -6.85
C ALA A 365 15.80 8.85 -7.43
N LEU A 366 14.84 7.95 -7.70
CA LEU A 366 15.09 6.57 -8.14
C LEU A 366 14.67 6.30 -9.58
N LYS A 367 13.94 7.22 -10.23
CA LYS A 367 13.37 7.01 -11.57
C LYS A 367 14.42 6.78 -12.66
N SER A 368 15.53 7.50 -12.61
CA SER A 368 16.58 7.44 -13.64
C SER A 368 17.92 7.90 -13.08
N LYS A 369 19.02 7.52 -13.76
CA LYS A 369 20.37 8.00 -13.40
C LYS A 369 20.50 9.53 -13.47
N GLN A 370 19.75 10.17 -14.37
CA GLN A 370 19.75 11.63 -14.49
C GLN A 370 19.09 12.28 -13.27
N ASN A 371 17.91 11.82 -12.89
CA ASN A 371 17.17 12.35 -11.74
C ASN A 371 17.91 12.04 -10.44
N ALA A 372 18.53 10.86 -10.36
CA ALA A 372 19.33 10.48 -9.21
C ALA A 372 20.50 11.44 -8.99
N ARG A 373 21.29 11.72 -10.03
CA ARG A 373 22.38 12.70 -9.97
C ARG A 373 21.88 14.13 -9.75
N HIS A 374 20.71 14.48 -10.29
CA HIS A 374 20.10 15.79 -10.03
C HIS A 374 19.78 15.94 -8.54
N THR A 375 19.12 14.94 -7.95
CA THR A 375 18.78 14.91 -6.52
C THR A 375 20.04 15.05 -5.65
N GLN A 376 21.09 14.29 -5.96
CA GLN A 376 22.39 14.39 -5.28
C GLN A 376 22.96 15.81 -5.31
N ARG A 377 22.96 16.46 -6.50
CA ARG A 377 23.47 17.83 -6.64
C ARG A 377 22.65 18.83 -5.85
N MET A 378 21.32 18.76 -5.91
CA MET A 378 20.45 19.70 -5.21
C MET A 378 20.63 19.61 -3.69
N PHE A 379 20.64 18.40 -3.13
CA PHE A 379 20.89 18.20 -1.69
C PHE A 379 22.32 18.51 -1.26
N SER A 380 23.32 18.41 -2.14
CA SER A 380 24.68 18.86 -1.82
C SER A 380 24.80 20.39 -1.69
N GLN A 381 23.83 21.15 -2.20
CA GLN A 381 23.85 22.61 -2.25
C GLN A 381 22.95 23.26 -1.19
N SER A 382 21.87 22.60 -0.77
CA SER A 382 20.95 23.13 0.24
C SER A 382 20.36 22.03 1.13
N SER A 383 20.13 22.38 2.39
CA SER A 383 19.41 21.61 3.40
C SER A 383 18.07 22.24 3.78
N ASP A 384 17.61 23.24 3.01
CA ASP A 384 16.38 23.97 3.32
C ASP A 384 15.15 23.14 3.00
N ASP A 385 14.14 23.19 3.87
CA ASP A 385 12.90 22.43 3.68
C ASP A 385 12.19 22.81 2.37
N GLY A 386 12.25 24.08 1.96
CA GLY A 386 11.66 24.57 0.72
C GLY A 386 12.25 23.97 -0.56
N LEU A 387 13.36 23.21 -0.47
CA LEU A 387 13.90 22.44 -1.59
C LEU A 387 13.00 21.24 -1.94
N TYR A 388 12.43 20.56 -0.92
CA TYR A 388 11.83 19.23 -1.06
C TYR A 388 10.49 19.06 -0.32
N PHE A 389 10.01 20.08 0.40
CA PHE A 389 8.76 20.04 1.15
C PHE A 389 7.86 21.23 0.82
N PRO A 390 6.56 21.01 0.53
CA PRO A 390 5.65 22.06 0.10
C PRO A 390 5.25 22.99 1.26
N LYS A 391 4.77 24.18 0.90
CA LYS A 391 4.03 25.02 1.84
C LYS A 391 2.75 24.29 2.26
N HIS A 392 2.58 24.09 3.57
CA HIS A 392 1.50 23.28 4.14
C HIS A 392 0.56 24.08 5.06
N ARG A 393 1.03 25.11 5.78
CA ARG A 393 0.28 25.78 6.88
C ARG A 393 -1.12 26.35 6.56
N ASP A 394 -1.48 26.48 5.29
CA ASP A 394 -2.81 26.90 4.84
C ASP A 394 -3.71 25.73 4.40
N LEU A 395 -3.24 24.49 4.56
CA LEU A 395 -4.00 23.28 4.31
C LEU A 395 -4.90 22.98 5.52
N PRO A 396 -6.14 22.51 5.30
CA PRO A 396 -7.04 22.17 6.40
C PRO A 396 -6.52 20.97 7.22
N ALA A 397 -6.65 21.05 8.54
CA ALA A 397 -6.25 19.96 9.43
C ALA A 397 -7.19 19.86 10.63
N GLY A 398 -7.12 18.75 11.34
CA GLY A 398 -7.95 18.50 12.52
C GLY A 398 -9.44 18.31 12.19
N LEU A 399 -9.75 17.84 10.98
CA LEU A 399 -11.14 17.66 10.56
C LEU A 399 -11.72 16.39 11.21
N THR A 400 -12.83 16.52 11.93
CA THR A 400 -13.61 15.34 12.34
C THR A 400 -14.17 14.64 11.11
N GLN A 401 -14.53 13.36 11.24
CA GLN A 401 -15.18 12.62 10.14
C GLN A 401 -16.38 13.39 9.56
N ALA A 402 -17.30 13.88 10.40
CA ALA A 402 -18.47 14.61 9.93
C ALA A 402 -18.12 15.91 9.18
N LEU A 403 -17.06 16.61 9.61
CA LEU A 403 -16.59 17.82 8.91
C LEU A 403 -15.91 17.47 7.59
N PHE A 404 -15.09 16.41 7.57
CA PHE A 404 -14.47 15.90 6.36
C PHE A 404 -15.53 15.49 5.34
N GLU A 405 -16.53 14.71 5.73
CA GLU A 405 -17.64 14.29 4.86
C GLU A 405 -18.51 15.48 4.42
N GLY A 406 -18.77 16.45 5.30
CA GLY A 406 -19.53 17.65 4.94
C GLY A 406 -18.83 18.48 3.85
N VAL A 407 -17.52 18.70 3.99
CA VAL A 407 -16.75 19.58 3.10
C VAL A 407 -16.22 18.86 1.86
N TYR A 408 -15.74 17.62 2.04
CA TYR A 408 -15.07 16.84 1.01
C TYR A 408 -15.83 15.60 0.58
N GLY A 409 -16.92 15.21 1.24
CA GLY A 409 -17.71 14.03 0.88
C GLY A 409 -17.02 12.73 1.27
N SER A 410 -15.98 12.36 0.53
CA SER A 410 -15.20 11.15 0.76
C SER A 410 -13.86 11.18 0.03
N MET A 411 -13.02 10.17 0.24
CA MET A 411 -11.77 9.99 -0.52
C MET A 411 -11.95 9.69 -2.02
N ASN A 412 -13.21 9.56 -2.48
CA ASN A 412 -13.60 9.34 -3.87
C ASN A 412 -14.34 10.56 -4.47
N ASP A 413 -14.59 11.59 -3.67
CA ASP A 413 -15.34 12.77 -4.09
C ASP A 413 -14.41 13.73 -4.87
N PRO A 414 -14.91 14.38 -5.94
CA PRO A 414 -14.14 15.37 -6.69
C PRO A 414 -13.51 16.47 -5.83
N ARG A 415 -14.20 16.94 -4.78
CA ARG A 415 -13.69 18.00 -3.89
C ARG A 415 -12.44 17.56 -3.13
N TYR A 416 -12.40 16.30 -2.69
CA TYR A 416 -11.21 15.70 -2.07
C TYR A 416 -10.06 15.63 -3.09
N HIS A 417 -10.35 15.14 -4.29
CA HIS A 417 -9.35 15.03 -5.35
C HIS A 417 -8.78 16.39 -5.77
N ASP A 418 -9.59 17.45 -5.80
CA ASP A 418 -9.11 18.81 -6.07
C ASP A 418 -8.12 19.31 -5.01
N MET A 419 -8.38 19.00 -3.73
CA MET A 419 -7.44 19.33 -2.65
C MET A 419 -6.13 18.53 -2.78
N VAL A 420 -6.21 17.24 -3.10
CA VAL A 420 -5.03 16.40 -3.35
C VAL A 420 -4.23 16.93 -4.56
N ALA A 421 -4.92 17.30 -5.65
CA ALA A 421 -4.29 17.86 -6.84
C ALA A 421 -3.60 19.21 -6.54
N LYS A 422 -4.18 20.04 -5.68
CA LYS A 422 -3.56 21.28 -5.18
C LYS A 422 -2.27 21.00 -4.40
N ILE A 423 -2.25 19.96 -3.55
CA ILE A 423 -1.05 19.53 -2.83
C ILE A 423 0.03 19.05 -3.82
N ASP A 424 -0.35 18.22 -4.79
CA ASP A 424 0.55 17.68 -5.81
C ASP A 424 1.17 18.76 -6.70
N ALA A 425 0.38 19.79 -7.05
CA ALA A 425 0.87 20.95 -7.79
C ALA A 425 1.97 21.67 -6.99
N ARG A 426 1.73 21.95 -5.70
CA ARG A 426 2.74 22.57 -4.82
C ARG A 426 4.01 21.75 -4.70
N ILE A 427 3.86 20.43 -4.58
CA ILE A 427 5.00 19.52 -4.55
C ILE A 427 5.76 19.61 -5.86
N SER A 428 5.07 19.59 -7.01
CA SER A 428 5.71 19.60 -8.34
C SER A 428 6.44 20.91 -8.66
N GLU A 429 6.04 22.02 -8.04
CA GLU A 429 6.69 23.33 -8.16
C GLU A 429 7.96 23.47 -7.31
N LEU A 430 8.28 22.50 -6.45
CA LEU A 430 9.46 22.58 -5.59
C LEU A 430 10.75 22.61 -6.41
N PRO A 431 11.80 23.33 -5.94
CA PRO A 431 13.05 23.49 -6.68
C PRO A 431 13.74 22.17 -7.05
N LEU A 432 13.58 21.12 -6.23
CA LEU A 432 14.12 19.78 -6.53
C LEU A 432 13.54 19.16 -7.82
N TYR A 433 12.34 19.55 -8.23
CA TYR A 433 11.64 18.94 -9.38
C TYR A 433 11.55 19.87 -10.60
N ALA A 434 12.11 21.08 -10.50
CA ALA A 434 12.09 22.07 -11.57
C ALA A 434 12.64 21.49 -12.88
N GLY A 435 11.86 21.62 -13.96
CA GLY A 435 12.22 21.11 -15.30
C GLY A 435 11.99 19.61 -15.51
N SER A 436 11.40 18.89 -14.54
CA SER A 436 11.06 17.48 -14.70
C SER A 436 9.64 17.24 -15.19
N LYS A 437 9.45 16.25 -16.06
CA LYS A 437 8.13 15.80 -16.55
C LYS A 437 7.57 14.59 -15.79
N ILE A 438 8.07 14.31 -14.59
CA ILE A 438 7.59 13.13 -13.85
C ILE A 438 6.20 13.47 -13.29
N PRO A 439 5.19 12.61 -13.51
CA PRO A 439 3.85 12.83 -12.97
C PRO A 439 3.86 12.95 -11.44
N PRO A 440 2.81 13.55 -10.85
CA PRO A 440 2.65 13.60 -9.39
C PRO A 440 2.58 12.20 -8.77
N ALA A 441 2.62 12.13 -7.44
CA ALA A 441 2.49 10.86 -6.73
C ALA A 441 1.19 10.15 -7.14
N PRO A 442 1.18 8.82 -7.29
CA PRO A 442 -0.04 8.11 -7.67
C PRO A 442 -1.17 8.37 -6.65
N THR A 443 -2.40 8.34 -7.15
CA THR A 443 -3.64 8.32 -6.37
C THR A 443 -4.47 7.14 -6.82
N ALA A 444 -5.41 6.69 -5.98
CA ALA A 444 -6.46 5.83 -6.48
C ALA A 444 -7.28 6.66 -7.50
N GLY A 445 -7.47 6.12 -8.71
CA GLY A 445 -8.24 6.80 -9.76
C GLY A 445 -9.69 7.03 -9.30
N PRO A 446 -10.43 8.01 -9.83
CA PRO A 446 -11.81 8.25 -9.42
C PRO A 446 -12.66 6.99 -9.59
N VAL A 447 -13.75 6.89 -8.83
CA VAL A 447 -14.76 5.84 -9.08
C VAL A 447 -15.20 6.00 -10.54
N PRO A 448 -15.09 4.94 -11.36
CA PRO A 448 -15.50 5.01 -12.75
C PRO A 448 -16.98 5.41 -12.82
N PRO A 449 -17.38 6.24 -13.79
CA PRO A 449 -18.77 6.65 -13.92
C PRO A 449 -19.66 5.41 -13.99
N THR A 450 -20.67 5.36 -13.12
CA THR A 450 -21.76 4.41 -13.25
C THR A 450 -22.55 4.79 -14.50
N ALA A 451 -23.03 3.79 -15.26
CA ALA A 451 -23.96 4.07 -16.34
C ALA A 451 -25.19 4.81 -15.77
N PRO A 452 -25.72 5.83 -16.47
CA PRO A 452 -26.87 6.61 -16.00
C PRO A 452 -28.12 5.76 -15.76
#